data_AF-A0A1F6N3V3-F1
#
_entry.id   AF-A0A1F6N3V3-F1
#
_cell.length_a   1.000
_cell.length_b   1.000
_cell.length_c   1.000
_cell.angle_alpha   90.00
_cell.angle_beta   90.00
_cell.angle_gamma   90.00
#
_symmetry.space_group_name_H-M   'P 1'
#
loop_
_entity.id
_entity.type
_entity.pdbx_description
1 polymer ?
#
loop_
_entity_poly.entity_id
_entity_poly.type
_entity_poly.pdbx_seq_one_letter_code
_entity_poly.pdbx_strand_id
1 'polypeptide(L)'
;MKSIEITVNTDLTPTLETMQAKMSLPFKSRGKFHVTIIEQQEKGILSRLTDEQIEQLNRLSSQLQSGQSPVKVNGVGYIDGSQPGMVKADKDKKVCFVAIEIPEATAFRECLGLERKDFHITLGFINNDIHYKKIGERPLPDKPLSPKRLEVKTPIEKQPDPSLTSITVPTIEFGGFNEPDPEEEKPAAPKPQENKDKRVAVSYNMEIVEQVCIQKLIDAQLIVEADIPNLLKIVETNPNALGGRFGAITIEVKKILEEAKNR
;
A
#
# COMPACT_ATOMS: atom_id res chain seq x y z
N MET A 1 7.36 11.42 -3.96
CA MET A 1 6.56 10.34 -4.58
C MET A 1 5.80 9.61 -3.48
N LYS A 2 4.47 9.45 -3.60
CA LYS A 2 3.61 8.81 -2.58
C LYS A 2 3.23 7.37 -2.95
N SER A 3 3.18 7.06 -4.24
CA SER A 3 2.90 5.77 -4.85
C SER A 3 3.71 5.65 -6.14
N ILE A 4 3.87 4.44 -6.67
CA ILE A 4 4.34 4.21 -8.04
C ILE A 4 3.15 3.71 -8.84
N GLU A 5 2.76 4.47 -9.85
CA GLU A 5 1.59 4.22 -10.69
C GLU A 5 1.98 4.33 -12.15
N ILE A 6 1.50 3.42 -12.97
CA ILE A 6 1.69 3.43 -14.42
C ILE A 6 0.41 3.89 -15.06
N THR A 7 0.49 4.93 -15.89
CA THR A 7 -0.65 5.43 -16.64
C THR A 7 -1.16 4.39 -17.63
N VAL A 8 -2.47 4.31 -17.78
CA VAL A 8 -3.11 3.53 -18.84
C VAL A 8 -3.59 4.51 -19.91
N ASN A 9 -3.05 4.37 -21.12
CA ASN A 9 -3.38 5.25 -22.24
C ASN A 9 -4.65 4.80 -22.97
N THR A 10 -5.00 3.51 -22.87
CA THR A 10 -6.25 2.99 -23.41
C THR A 10 -7.44 3.65 -22.72
N ASP A 11 -8.37 4.19 -23.51
CA ASP A 11 -9.65 4.64 -22.99
C ASP A 11 -10.52 3.42 -22.59
N LEU A 12 -10.76 3.28 -21.29
CA LEU A 12 -11.61 2.24 -20.71
C LEU A 12 -13.01 2.74 -20.36
N THR A 13 -13.37 3.96 -20.77
CA THR A 13 -14.73 4.51 -20.59
C THR A 13 -15.80 3.61 -21.23
N PRO A 14 -15.63 3.05 -22.45
CA PRO A 14 -16.63 2.13 -23.01
C PRO A 14 -16.81 0.84 -22.19
N THR A 15 -15.74 0.33 -21.59
CA THR A 15 -15.81 -0.84 -20.68
C THR A 15 -16.59 -0.48 -19.42
N LEU A 16 -16.39 0.71 -18.85
CA LEU A 16 -17.18 1.22 -17.72
C LEU A 16 -18.66 1.39 -18.09
N GLU A 17 -18.98 1.95 -19.24
CA GLU A 17 -20.38 2.13 -19.69
C GLU A 17 -21.10 0.79 -19.85
N THR A 18 -20.40 -0.21 -20.40
CA THR A 18 -20.91 -1.58 -20.51
C THR A 18 -21.17 -2.19 -19.13
N MET A 19 -20.25 -1.97 -18.18
CA MET A 19 -20.42 -2.39 -16.78
C MET A 19 -21.65 -1.73 -16.14
N GLN A 20 -21.82 -0.42 -16.28
CA GLN A 20 -22.96 0.32 -15.74
C GLN A 20 -24.28 -0.22 -16.30
N ALA A 21 -24.35 -0.47 -17.61
CA ALA A 21 -25.54 -1.00 -18.27
C ALA A 21 -25.84 -2.44 -17.78
N LYS A 22 -24.84 -3.31 -17.74
CA LYS A 22 -24.99 -4.71 -17.32
C LYS A 22 -25.43 -4.84 -15.86
N MET A 23 -24.89 -4.00 -14.99
CA MET A 23 -25.14 -4.06 -13.56
C MET A 23 -26.31 -3.18 -13.10
N SER A 24 -26.83 -2.31 -13.97
CA SER A 24 -27.80 -1.26 -13.60
C SER A 24 -27.32 -0.40 -12.42
N LEU A 25 -26.04 -0.03 -12.42
CA LEU A 25 -25.38 0.72 -11.35
C LEU A 25 -24.71 2.01 -11.89
N PRO A 26 -24.90 3.17 -11.24
CA PRO A 26 -24.39 4.46 -11.73
C PRO A 26 -22.94 4.72 -11.26
N PHE A 27 -21.98 3.92 -11.71
CA PHE A 27 -20.57 4.14 -11.36
C PHE A 27 -20.07 5.50 -11.85
N LYS A 28 -19.46 6.30 -10.99
CA LYS A 28 -18.70 7.48 -11.41
C LYS A 28 -17.35 7.04 -11.96
N SER A 29 -16.98 7.52 -13.15
CA SER A 29 -15.67 7.22 -13.75
C SER A 29 -14.52 7.72 -12.88
N ARG A 30 -13.42 6.95 -12.86
CA ARG A 30 -12.15 7.39 -12.27
C ARG A 30 -11.48 8.51 -13.08
N GLY A 31 -11.81 8.66 -14.36
CA GLY A 31 -11.23 9.65 -15.26
C GLY A 31 -9.86 9.21 -15.78
N LYS A 32 -8.80 9.35 -14.97
CA LYS A 32 -7.44 8.91 -15.34
C LYS A 32 -7.21 7.47 -14.88
N PHE A 33 -7.07 6.55 -15.84
CA PHE A 33 -6.80 5.14 -15.57
C PHE A 33 -5.31 4.92 -15.29
N HIS A 34 -5.02 4.07 -14.31
CA HIS A 34 -3.66 3.68 -13.97
C HIS A 34 -3.64 2.30 -13.29
N VAL A 35 -2.46 1.71 -13.23
CA VAL A 35 -2.15 0.56 -12.39
C VAL A 35 -1.19 0.99 -11.29
N THR A 36 -1.55 0.75 -10.04
CA THR A 36 -0.67 1.03 -8.90
C THR A 36 0.27 -0.14 -8.65
N ILE A 37 1.57 0.09 -8.85
CA ILE A 37 2.64 -0.88 -8.59
C ILE A 37 3.03 -0.88 -7.11
N ILE A 38 3.23 0.31 -6.54
CA ILE A 38 3.51 0.53 -5.11
C ILE A 38 2.46 1.46 -4.53
N GLU A 39 1.79 1.01 -3.48
CA GLU A 39 0.68 1.70 -2.84
C GLU A 39 1.15 2.79 -1.87
N GLN A 40 0.25 3.72 -1.51
CA GLN A 40 0.58 4.83 -0.61
C GLN A 40 1.03 4.37 0.78
N GLN A 41 0.47 3.27 1.27
CA GLN A 41 0.85 2.62 2.52
C GLN A 41 2.25 1.99 2.44
N GLU A 42 2.72 1.66 1.24
CA GLU A 42 4.03 1.06 0.96
C GLU A 42 5.11 2.13 0.70
N LYS A 43 4.75 3.43 0.77
CA LYS A 43 5.64 4.57 0.46
C LYS A 43 6.99 4.55 1.16
N GLY A 44 7.10 3.88 2.31
CA GLY A 44 8.35 3.75 3.07
C GLY A 44 9.44 2.99 2.32
N ILE A 45 9.08 2.19 1.31
CA ILE A 45 10.01 1.47 0.44
C ILE A 45 10.65 2.41 -0.58
N LEU A 46 9.91 3.42 -1.04
CA LEU A 46 10.37 4.35 -2.08
C LEU A 46 11.64 5.11 -1.69
N SER A 47 11.84 5.37 -0.40
CA SER A 47 13.05 6.04 0.11
C SER A 47 14.25 5.11 0.31
N ARG A 48 14.11 3.82 -0.02
CA ARG A 48 15.11 2.77 0.22
C ARG A 48 15.43 1.95 -1.02
N LEU A 49 14.89 2.35 -2.17
CA LEU A 49 15.21 1.68 -3.43
C LEU A 49 16.70 1.81 -3.71
N THR A 50 17.35 0.69 -4.05
CA THR A 50 18.73 0.70 -4.55
C THR A 50 18.77 1.17 -6.00
N ASP A 51 19.96 1.52 -6.49
CA ASP A 51 20.14 1.92 -7.89
C ASP A 51 19.71 0.80 -8.84
N GLU A 52 19.98 -0.46 -8.50
CA GLU A 52 19.54 -1.62 -9.28
C GLU A 52 18.01 -1.76 -9.28
N GLN A 53 17.35 -1.47 -8.17
CA GLN A 53 15.88 -1.50 -8.09
C GLN A 53 15.25 -0.36 -8.88
N ILE A 54 15.89 0.81 -8.90
CA ILE A 54 15.47 1.94 -9.74
C ILE A 54 15.65 1.60 -11.23
N GLU A 55 16.75 0.94 -11.61
CA GLU A 55 16.98 0.46 -12.97
C GLU A 55 15.93 -0.58 -13.38
N GLN A 56 15.62 -1.54 -12.50
CA GLN A 56 14.54 -2.51 -12.72
C GLN A 56 13.18 -1.83 -12.89
N LEU A 57 12.88 -0.83 -12.07
CA LEU A 57 11.65 -0.04 -12.19
C LEU A 57 11.59 0.68 -13.55
N ASN A 58 12.66 1.34 -13.96
CA ASN A 58 12.74 2.01 -15.25
C ASN A 58 12.58 1.02 -16.42
N ARG A 59 13.23 -0.15 -16.33
CA ARG A 59 13.08 -1.22 -17.31
C ARG A 59 11.64 -1.73 -17.40
N LEU A 60 10.97 -1.93 -16.26
CA LEU A 60 9.55 -2.29 -16.20
C LEU A 60 8.69 -1.26 -16.94
N SER A 61 8.91 0.04 -16.68
CA SER A 61 8.22 1.13 -17.39
C SER A 61 8.40 1.02 -18.90
N SER A 62 9.65 0.91 -19.36
CA SER A 62 9.96 0.86 -20.79
C SER A 62 9.40 -0.39 -21.47
N GLN A 63 9.42 -1.54 -20.79
CA GLN A 63 8.85 -2.79 -21.31
C GLN A 63 7.33 -2.71 -21.44
N LEU A 64 6.65 -2.08 -20.48
CA LEU A 64 5.20 -1.87 -20.54
C LEU A 64 4.81 -0.86 -21.62
N GLN A 65 5.52 0.26 -21.73
CA GLN A 65 5.30 1.27 -22.77
C GLN A 65 5.52 0.73 -24.20
N SER A 66 6.52 -0.12 -24.38
CA SER A 66 6.85 -0.71 -25.69
C SER A 66 6.01 -1.94 -26.03
N GLY A 67 5.11 -2.37 -25.14
CA GLY A 67 4.31 -3.60 -25.31
C GLY A 67 5.13 -4.90 -25.26
N GLN A 68 6.36 -4.84 -24.74
CA GLN A 68 7.24 -6.02 -24.60
C GLN A 68 6.95 -6.82 -23.33
N SER A 69 6.34 -6.21 -22.32
CA SER A 69 5.89 -6.93 -21.12
C SER A 69 4.58 -7.68 -21.41
N PRO A 70 4.50 -9.00 -21.12
CA PRO A 70 3.30 -9.80 -21.26
C PRO A 70 2.25 -9.40 -20.22
N VAL A 71 1.45 -8.40 -20.54
CA VAL A 71 0.28 -8.05 -19.74
C VAL A 71 -0.90 -8.92 -20.16
N LYS A 72 -1.47 -9.63 -19.21
CA LYS A 72 -2.66 -10.46 -19.43
C LYS A 72 -3.87 -9.80 -18.79
N VAL A 73 -4.92 -9.61 -19.57
CA VAL A 73 -6.23 -9.18 -19.07
C VAL A 73 -7.05 -10.41 -18.68
N ASN A 74 -7.39 -10.53 -17.41
CA ASN A 74 -8.15 -11.66 -16.89
C ASN A 74 -9.67 -11.45 -16.97
N GLY A 75 -10.12 -10.19 -17.12
CA GLY A 75 -11.52 -9.82 -17.24
C GLY A 75 -11.85 -8.59 -16.40
N VAL A 76 -13.15 -8.35 -16.21
CA VAL A 76 -13.64 -7.28 -15.33
C VAL A 76 -14.17 -7.86 -14.03
N GLY A 77 -14.04 -7.10 -12.95
CA GLY A 77 -14.53 -7.45 -11.63
C GLY A 77 -15.27 -6.29 -10.97
N TYR A 78 -15.99 -6.63 -9.90
CA TYR A 78 -16.77 -5.70 -9.12
C TYR A 78 -16.73 -6.08 -7.64
N ILE A 79 -16.72 -5.07 -6.77
CA ILE A 79 -16.85 -5.25 -5.33
C ILE A 79 -18.03 -4.41 -4.84
N ASP A 80 -18.92 -5.07 -4.10
CA ASP A 80 -20.03 -4.43 -3.41
C ASP A 80 -19.74 -4.31 -1.91
N GLY A 81 -19.57 -3.08 -1.45
CA GLY A 81 -19.35 -2.76 -0.04
C GLY A 81 -20.50 -3.18 0.88
N SER A 82 -21.71 -3.36 0.36
CA SER A 82 -22.86 -3.79 1.17
C SER A 82 -22.81 -5.25 1.60
N GLN A 83 -21.92 -6.05 1.01
CA GLN A 83 -21.81 -7.48 1.29
C GLN A 83 -21.24 -7.78 2.69
N PRO A 84 -21.55 -8.95 3.26
CA PRO A 84 -20.92 -9.41 4.50
C PRO A 84 -19.39 -9.43 4.39
N GLY A 85 -18.68 -9.11 5.48
CA GLY A 85 -17.22 -9.08 5.51
C GLY A 85 -16.59 -7.76 5.07
N MET A 86 -17.39 -6.78 4.68
CA MET A 86 -16.90 -5.44 4.33
C MET A 86 -16.69 -4.55 5.56
N VAL A 87 -15.69 -3.67 5.45
CA VAL A 87 -15.38 -2.65 6.46
C VAL A 87 -16.56 -1.71 6.62
N LYS A 88 -16.88 -1.29 7.86
CA LYS A 88 -18.06 -0.44 8.12
C LYS A 88 -18.08 0.85 7.28
N ALA A 89 -16.92 1.45 7.06
CA ALA A 89 -16.75 2.68 6.28
C ALA A 89 -16.95 2.50 4.77
N ASP A 90 -17.05 1.25 4.28
CA ASP A 90 -17.18 0.94 2.86
C ASP A 90 -18.58 0.42 2.51
N LYS A 91 -19.51 0.34 3.47
CA LYS A 91 -20.82 -0.32 3.28
C LYS A 91 -21.71 0.29 2.19
N ASP A 92 -21.53 1.56 1.91
CA ASP A 92 -22.24 2.32 0.89
C ASP A 92 -21.45 2.43 -0.42
N LYS A 93 -20.24 1.86 -0.48
CA LYS A 93 -19.35 1.96 -1.63
C LYS A 93 -19.51 0.78 -2.55
N LYS A 94 -19.16 1.00 -3.82
CA LYS A 94 -19.06 -0.04 -4.84
C LYS A 94 -17.95 0.33 -5.80
N VAL A 95 -17.19 -0.63 -6.31
CA VAL A 95 -16.10 -0.37 -7.28
C VAL A 95 -16.12 -1.41 -8.39
N CYS A 96 -15.86 -0.98 -9.62
CA CYS A 96 -15.61 -1.85 -10.76
C CYS A 96 -14.19 -1.63 -11.29
N PHE A 97 -13.58 -2.70 -11.81
CA PHE A 97 -12.19 -2.71 -12.22
C PHE A 97 -11.93 -3.73 -13.34
N VAL A 98 -10.83 -3.55 -14.06
CA VAL A 98 -10.24 -4.58 -14.92
C VAL A 98 -9.19 -5.33 -14.10
N ALA A 99 -9.29 -6.65 -14.02
CA ALA A 99 -8.29 -7.52 -13.41
C ALA A 99 -7.20 -7.85 -14.44
N ILE A 100 -5.94 -7.63 -14.07
CA ILE A 100 -4.79 -7.85 -14.95
C ILE A 100 -3.67 -8.58 -14.21
N GLU A 101 -2.84 -9.28 -14.97
CA GLU A 101 -1.58 -9.84 -14.51
C GLU A 101 -0.44 -9.13 -15.24
N ILE A 102 0.55 -8.69 -14.46
CA ILE A 102 1.80 -8.11 -14.96
C ILE A 102 2.94 -8.86 -14.27
N PRO A 103 3.48 -9.93 -14.89
CA PRO A 103 4.52 -10.77 -14.30
C PRO A 103 5.75 -9.98 -13.85
N GLU A 104 6.22 -9.03 -14.66
CA GLU A 104 7.40 -8.22 -14.32
C GLU A 104 7.15 -7.30 -13.13
N ALA A 105 5.94 -6.73 -13.00
CA ALA A 105 5.58 -5.95 -11.82
C ALA A 105 5.44 -6.81 -10.57
N THR A 106 5.00 -8.07 -10.73
CA THR A 106 4.97 -9.05 -9.63
C THR A 106 6.38 -9.36 -9.15
N ALA A 107 7.29 -9.69 -10.08
CA ALA A 107 8.69 -9.95 -9.79
C ALA A 107 9.40 -8.74 -9.16
N PHE A 108 9.08 -7.53 -9.63
CA PHE A 108 9.58 -6.29 -9.03
C PHE A 108 9.08 -6.13 -7.58
N ARG A 109 7.80 -6.37 -7.29
CA ARG A 109 7.30 -6.32 -5.90
C ARG A 109 7.97 -7.36 -5.01
N GLU A 110 8.18 -8.57 -5.52
CA GLU A 110 8.89 -9.63 -4.80
C GLU A 110 10.33 -9.23 -4.46
N CYS A 111 11.05 -8.55 -5.36
CA CYS A 111 12.41 -8.07 -5.10
C CYS A 111 12.47 -7.00 -3.98
N LEU A 112 11.35 -6.31 -3.74
CA LEU A 112 11.19 -5.34 -2.64
C LEU A 112 10.74 -6.00 -1.33
N GLY A 113 10.50 -7.32 -1.33
CA GLY A 113 9.95 -8.04 -0.18
C GLY A 113 8.50 -7.64 0.13
N LEU A 114 7.76 -7.19 -0.88
CA LEU A 114 6.35 -6.84 -0.76
C LEU A 114 5.46 -8.06 -0.95
N GLU A 115 4.32 -8.05 -0.26
CA GLU A 115 3.29 -9.06 -0.46
C GLU A 115 2.78 -9.04 -1.90
N ARG A 116 2.39 -10.24 -2.38
CA ARG A 116 1.76 -10.39 -3.69
C ARG A 116 0.51 -9.53 -3.74
N LYS A 117 0.32 -8.85 -4.87
CA LYS A 117 -0.79 -7.95 -5.12
C LYS A 117 -1.56 -8.39 -6.36
N ASP A 118 -2.88 -8.27 -6.29
CA ASP A 118 -3.75 -8.36 -7.44
C ASP A 118 -3.76 -7.02 -8.19
N PHE A 119 -3.10 -6.99 -9.35
CA PHE A 119 -3.09 -5.80 -10.19
C PHE A 119 -4.45 -5.59 -10.84
N HIS A 120 -4.89 -4.34 -10.81
CA HIS A 120 -6.16 -3.95 -11.38
C HIS A 120 -6.14 -2.50 -11.84
N ILE A 121 -7.05 -2.18 -12.75
CA ILE A 121 -7.34 -0.81 -13.18
C ILE A 121 -8.74 -0.47 -12.72
N THR A 122 -8.86 0.44 -11.75
CA THR A 122 -10.17 0.91 -11.30
C THR A 122 -10.84 1.70 -12.41
N LEU A 123 -12.01 1.23 -12.86
CA LEU A 123 -12.81 1.86 -13.91
C LEU A 123 -13.68 2.99 -13.32
N GLY A 124 -14.35 2.69 -12.23
CA GLY A 124 -15.27 3.62 -11.58
C GLY A 124 -15.81 3.11 -10.26
N PHE A 125 -16.48 3.99 -9.54
CA PHE A 125 -16.97 3.72 -8.19
C PHE A 125 -18.28 4.45 -7.86
N ILE A 126 -19.02 3.92 -6.90
CA ILE A 126 -20.11 4.60 -6.21
C ILE A 126 -19.56 5.00 -4.84
N ASN A 127 -19.70 6.28 -4.50
CA ASN A 127 -19.21 6.95 -3.29
C ASN A 127 -17.67 6.99 -3.14
N ASN A 128 -16.94 5.87 -3.24
CA ASN A 128 -15.48 5.85 -3.26
C ASN A 128 -14.93 4.46 -3.64
N ASP A 129 -13.60 4.36 -3.79
CA ASP A 129 -12.88 3.10 -3.99
C ASP A 129 -12.92 2.21 -2.74
N ILE A 130 -12.66 0.91 -2.94
CA ILE A 130 -12.64 -0.13 -1.92
C ILE A 130 -11.34 -0.92 -2.03
N HIS A 131 -10.63 -1.03 -0.91
CA HIS A 131 -9.31 -1.67 -0.85
C HIS A 131 -9.22 -2.82 0.16
N TYR A 132 -10.07 -2.86 1.20
CA TYR A 132 -9.89 -3.76 2.34
C TYR A 132 -11.18 -4.48 2.78
N LYS A 133 -11.07 -5.77 3.11
CA LYS A 133 -12.12 -6.56 3.78
C LYS A 133 -11.81 -6.68 5.26
N LYS A 134 -12.86 -6.80 6.06
CA LYS A 134 -12.77 -7.03 7.50
C LYS A 134 -12.56 -8.53 7.76
N ILE A 135 -11.49 -8.85 8.50
CA ILE A 135 -11.18 -10.23 8.93
C ILE A 135 -11.37 -10.44 10.43
N GLY A 136 -11.59 -9.37 11.19
CA GLY A 136 -11.81 -9.50 12.62
C GLY A 136 -11.94 -8.15 13.31
N GLU A 137 -11.88 -8.21 14.64
CA GLU A 137 -11.93 -7.05 15.52
C GLU A 137 -10.94 -7.25 16.67
N ARG A 138 -10.26 -6.18 17.08
CA ARG A 138 -9.36 -6.18 18.24
C ARG A 138 -9.70 -5.04 19.20
N PRO A 139 -9.32 -5.14 20.49
CA PRO A 139 -9.48 -4.03 21.42
C PRO A 139 -8.77 -2.76 20.95
N LEU A 140 -9.26 -1.59 21.38
CA LEU A 140 -8.57 -0.33 21.12
C LEU A 140 -7.26 -0.29 21.92
N PRO A 141 -6.10 0.03 21.31
CA PRO A 141 -4.80 0.05 22.00
C PRO A 141 -4.81 0.91 23.25
N ASP A 142 -5.44 2.09 23.17
CA ASP A 142 -5.47 3.06 24.27
C ASP A 142 -6.62 2.80 25.26
N LYS A 143 -7.55 1.89 24.93
CA LYS A 143 -8.77 1.60 25.71
C LYS A 143 -9.16 0.11 25.60
N PRO A 144 -8.37 -0.83 26.12
CA PRO A 144 -8.58 -2.27 25.91
C PRO A 144 -9.90 -2.78 26.52
N LEU A 145 -10.39 -2.14 27.58
CA LEU A 145 -11.65 -2.48 28.28
C LEU A 145 -12.90 -1.87 27.62
N SER A 146 -12.75 -1.02 26.61
CA SER A 146 -13.89 -0.43 25.91
C SER A 146 -14.65 -1.49 25.09
N PRO A 147 -16.01 -1.43 25.04
CA PRO A 147 -16.81 -2.29 24.16
C PRO A 147 -16.58 -1.98 22.67
N LYS A 148 -16.08 -0.77 22.35
CA LYS A 148 -15.65 -0.44 20.98
C LYS A 148 -14.40 -1.23 20.61
N ARG A 149 -14.45 -1.86 19.44
CA ARG A 149 -13.33 -2.61 18.84
C ARG A 149 -12.83 -1.91 17.57
N LEU A 150 -11.55 -2.12 17.25
CA LEU A 150 -10.93 -1.71 16.01
C LEU A 150 -11.06 -2.85 14.99
N GLU A 151 -11.51 -2.54 13.78
CA GLU A 151 -11.59 -3.51 12.68
C GLU A 151 -10.18 -3.93 12.25
N VAL A 152 -9.95 -5.25 12.19
CA VAL A 152 -8.76 -5.84 11.57
C VAL A 152 -9.08 -6.07 10.10
N LYS A 153 -8.19 -5.62 9.23
CA LYS A 153 -8.41 -5.51 7.79
C LYS A 153 -7.32 -6.24 7.02
N THR A 154 -7.68 -6.78 5.86
CA THR A 154 -6.75 -7.34 4.87
C THR A 154 -7.12 -6.83 3.49
N PRO A 155 -6.18 -6.73 2.53
CA PRO A 155 -6.52 -6.36 1.15
C PRO A 155 -7.62 -7.25 0.56
N ILE A 156 -8.50 -6.68 -0.24
CA ILE A 156 -9.49 -7.45 -1.01
C ILE A 156 -8.84 -7.97 -2.28
N GLU A 157 -9.06 -9.24 -2.56
CA GLU A 157 -8.67 -9.87 -3.82
C GLU A 157 -9.46 -9.24 -4.99
N LYS A 158 -8.75 -8.84 -6.04
CA LYS A 158 -9.31 -8.12 -7.19
C LYS A 158 -9.38 -9.05 -8.40
N GLN A 159 -10.23 -10.07 -8.27
CA GLN A 159 -10.43 -11.11 -9.27
C GLN A 159 -11.56 -10.76 -10.26
N PRO A 160 -11.54 -11.29 -11.48
CA PRO A 160 -12.66 -11.11 -12.42
C PRO A 160 -13.93 -11.76 -11.86
N ASP A 161 -15.08 -11.12 -12.11
CA ASP A 161 -16.39 -11.66 -11.73
C ASP A 161 -16.88 -12.64 -12.81
N PRO A 162 -17.16 -13.92 -12.47
CA PRO A 162 -17.61 -14.92 -13.43
C PRO A 162 -18.90 -14.55 -14.17
N SER A 163 -19.75 -13.70 -13.57
CA SER A 163 -21.00 -13.23 -14.19
C SER A 163 -20.79 -12.17 -15.27
N LEU A 164 -19.57 -11.63 -15.38
CA LEU A 164 -19.22 -10.52 -16.28
C LEU A 164 -18.33 -10.95 -17.46
N THR A 165 -18.22 -12.24 -17.71
CA THR A 165 -17.41 -12.85 -18.80
C THR A 165 -17.79 -12.38 -20.20
N SER A 166 -18.99 -11.81 -20.40
CA SER A 166 -19.42 -11.25 -21.69
C SER A 166 -18.85 -9.86 -21.99
N ILE A 167 -18.17 -9.22 -21.04
CA ILE A 167 -17.62 -7.86 -21.21
C ILE A 167 -16.21 -7.98 -21.74
N THR A 168 -16.03 -7.58 -23.00
CA THR A 168 -14.71 -7.51 -23.64
C THR A 168 -13.95 -6.28 -23.15
N VAL A 169 -12.68 -6.47 -22.81
CA VAL A 169 -11.75 -5.39 -22.49
C VAL A 169 -10.82 -5.21 -23.70
N PRO A 170 -10.62 -3.98 -24.21
CA PRO A 170 -9.67 -3.73 -25.29
C PRO A 170 -8.23 -4.04 -24.84
N THR A 171 -7.34 -4.17 -25.82
CA THR A 171 -5.89 -4.23 -25.53
C THR A 171 -5.46 -3.00 -24.74
N ILE A 172 -4.68 -3.23 -23.68
CA ILE A 172 -4.26 -2.17 -22.76
C ILE A 172 -2.87 -1.67 -23.16
N GLU A 173 -2.81 -0.39 -23.48
CA GLU A 173 -1.59 0.36 -23.77
C GLU A 173 -1.20 1.15 -22.52
N PHE A 174 0.07 1.00 -22.12
CA PHE A 174 0.61 1.65 -20.93
C PHE A 174 1.41 2.89 -21.30
N GLY A 175 1.26 3.93 -20.50
CA GLY A 175 2.13 5.10 -20.48
C GLY A 175 3.32 4.89 -19.55
N GLY A 176 3.96 5.98 -19.15
CA GLY A 176 5.00 5.96 -18.13
C GLY A 176 4.47 5.92 -16.72
N PHE A 177 5.40 5.86 -15.76
CA PHE A 177 5.06 6.19 -14.39
C PHE A 177 4.55 7.63 -14.33
N ASN A 178 3.50 7.86 -13.55
CA ASN A 178 3.04 9.21 -13.26
C ASN A 178 4.23 10.03 -12.71
N GLU A 179 4.58 11.10 -13.43
CA GLU A 179 5.21 12.25 -12.78
C GLU A 179 4.24 12.71 -11.67
N PRO A 180 4.75 13.12 -10.49
CA PRO A 180 3.87 13.65 -9.45
C PRO A 180 3.01 14.76 -10.08
N ASP A 181 1.69 14.73 -9.82
CA ASP A 181 0.84 15.90 -10.10
C ASP A 181 1.63 17.12 -9.64
N PRO A 182 1.89 18.12 -10.50
CA PRO A 182 2.43 19.37 -10.02
C PRO A 182 1.41 19.82 -8.98
N GLU A 183 1.85 19.88 -7.71
CA GLU A 183 1.09 20.61 -6.71
C GLU A 183 0.74 21.93 -7.37
N GLU A 184 -0.55 22.30 -7.44
CA GLU A 184 -0.90 23.69 -7.63
C GLU A 184 -0.04 24.44 -6.60
N GLU A 185 1.01 25.12 -7.08
CA GLU A 185 1.85 25.98 -6.27
C GLU A 185 0.93 27.05 -5.71
N LYS A 186 0.32 26.77 -4.57
CA LYS A 186 -0.09 27.83 -3.68
C LYS A 186 1.19 28.59 -3.35
N PRO A 187 1.20 29.92 -3.53
CA PRO A 187 2.40 30.71 -3.34
C PRO A 187 3.01 30.38 -1.99
N ALA A 188 4.28 29.98 -2.03
CA ALA A 188 5.01 29.57 -0.85
C ALA A 188 4.94 30.67 0.21
N ALA A 189 4.40 30.34 1.39
CA ALA A 189 4.70 31.12 2.58
C ALA A 189 6.24 31.13 2.74
N PRO A 190 6.84 32.27 3.14
CA PRO A 190 8.29 32.40 3.20
C PRO A 190 8.89 31.29 4.06
N LYS A 191 9.86 30.57 3.48
CA LYS A 191 10.57 29.47 4.15
C LYS A 191 11.22 30.02 5.44
N PRO A 192 11.01 29.40 6.60
CA PRO A 192 11.89 29.61 7.74
C PRO A 192 13.30 29.17 7.33
N GLN A 193 14.30 30.01 7.61
CA GLN A 193 15.70 29.71 7.36
C GLN A 193 16.08 28.36 8.00
N GLU A 194 16.73 27.49 7.22
CA GLU A 194 17.34 26.26 7.71
C GLU A 194 18.37 26.58 8.79
N ASN A 195 18.06 26.24 10.05
CA ASN A 195 19.10 26.00 11.03
C ASN A 195 19.70 24.62 10.74
N LYS A 196 20.95 24.60 10.28
CA LYS A 196 21.79 23.40 10.24
C LYS A 196 22.13 22.98 11.66
N ASP A 197 21.20 22.32 12.35
CA ASP A 197 21.49 21.68 13.62
C ASP A 197 22.09 20.28 13.40
N LYS A 198 23.25 20.10 14.01
CA LYS A 198 24.06 18.88 14.04
C LYS A 198 23.19 17.67 14.38
N ARG A 199 23.20 16.64 13.51
CA ARG A 199 22.74 15.30 13.89
C ARG A 199 23.62 14.79 15.04
N VAL A 200 23.11 14.87 16.26
CA VAL A 200 23.70 14.17 17.40
C VAL A 200 23.43 12.69 17.19
N ALA A 201 24.49 11.90 17.01
CA ALA A 201 24.40 10.44 17.02
C ALA A 201 24.00 10.01 18.44
N VAL A 202 22.77 9.53 18.62
CA VAL A 202 22.33 8.92 19.87
C VAL A 202 22.70 7.44 19.80
N SER A 203 23.62 7.01 20.66
CA SER A 203 23.98 5.59 20.83
C SER A 203 23.06 4.95 21.87
N TYR A 204 22.51 3.77 21.55
CA TYR A 204 21.70 2.99 22.48
C TYR A 204 22.49 1.79 22.99
N ASN A 205 22.26 1.37 24.24
CA ASN A 205 22.82 0.12 24.74
C ASN A 205 22.05 -1.07 24.13
N MET A 206 22.68 -1.74 23.15
CA MET A 206 22.02 -2.79 22.36
C MET A 206 21.70 -4.05 23.17
N GLU A 207 22.46 -4.37 24.22
CA GLU A 207 22.15 -5.49 25.13
C GLU A 207 20.85 -5.22 25.91
N ILE A 208 20.63 -3.98 26.33
CA ILE A 208 19.38 -3.57 27.00
C ILE A 208 18.21 -3.61 26.00
N VAL A 209 18.42 -3.15 24.77
CA VAL A 209 17.38 -3.21 23.73
C VAL A 209 16.96 -4.65 23.48
N GLU A 210 17.91 -5.58 23.37
CA GLU A 210 17.65 -7.01 23.19
C GLU A 210 16.87 -7.60 24.37
N GLN A 211 17.34 -7.40 25.61
CA GLN A 211 16.69 -7.92 26.81
C GLN A 211 15.26 -7.40 26.98
N VAL A 212 15.02 -6.12 26.74
CA VAL A 212 13.68 -5.54 26.89
C VAL A 212 12.76 -5.96 25.73
N CYS A 213 13.28 -6.19 24.53
CA CYS A 213 12.50 -6.77 23.42
C CYS A 213 12.06 -8.19 23.76
N ILE A 214 12.96 -9.03 24.27
CA ILE A 214 12.64 -10.38 24.74
C ILE A 214 11.56 -10.31 25.82
N GLN A 215 11.76 -9.50 26.86
CA GLN A 215 10.85 -9.45 27.99
C GLN A 215 9.47 -8.84 27.69
N LYS A 216 9.38 -7.81 26.84
CA LYS A 216 8.12 -7.06 26.66
C LYS A 216 7.39 -7.41 25.37
N LEU A 217 8.11 -7.73 24.30
CA LEU A 217 7.50 -7.93 22.98
C LEU A 217 7.17 -9.40 22.73
N ILE A 218 7.98 -10.34 23.22
CA ILE A 218 7.69 -11.78 23.12
C ILE A 218 6.62 -12.19 24.14
N ASP A 219 6.70 -11.73 25.39
CA ASP A 219 5.68 -12.02 26.42
C ASP A 219 4.29 -11.49 26.04
N ALA A 220 4.25 -10.35 25.34
CA ALA A 220 3.02 -9.78 24.79
C ALA A 220 2.57 -10.44 23.48
N GLN A 221 3.29 -11.46 22.99
CA GLN A 221 3.08 -12.16 21.71
C GLN A 221 3.04 -11.21 20.50
N LEU A 222 3.83 -10.14 20.55
CA LEU A 222 3.88 -9.10 19.54
C LEU A 222 4.96 -9.35 18.47
N ILE A 223 6.00 -10.11 18.81
CA ILE A 223 7.06 -10.60 17.91
C ILE A 223 7.48 -12.02 18.34
N VAL A 224 8.20 -12.74 17.49
CA VAL A 224 8.85 -14.03 17.86
C VAL A 224 10.36 -13.84 18.03
N GLU A 225 11.04 -14.78 18.71
CA GLU A 225 12.50 -14.72 18.93
C GLU A 225 13.30 -14.52 17.63
N ALA A 226 12.84 -15.11 16.53
CA ALA A 226 13.47 -14.97 15.22
C ALA A 226 13.49 -13.53 14.66
N ASP A 227 12.63 -12.64 15.17
CA ASP A 227 12.56 -11.24 14.72
C ASP A 227 13.59 -10.33 15.41
N ILE A 228 14.20 -10.78 16.51
CA ILE A 228 15.11 -9.99 17.36
C ILE A 228 16.33 -9.47 16.58
N PRO A 229 17.09 -10.29 15.82
CA PRO A 229 18.30 -9.80 15.14
C PRO A 229 17.99 -8.69 14.13
N ASN A 230 16.86 -8.79 13.44
CA ASN A 230 16.40 -7.78 12.50
C ASN A 230 15.97 -6.50 13.21
N LEU A 231 15.35 -6.59 14.39
CA LEU A 231 14.96 -5.44 15.19
C LEU A 231 16.19 -4.68 15.70
N LEU A 232 17.19 -5.39 16.23
CA LEU A 232 18.45 -4.80 16.69
C LEU A 232 19.18 -4.07 15.56
N LYS A 233 19.24 -4.68 14.36
CA LYS A 233 19.82 -4.04 13.18
C LYS A 233 19.10 -2.75 12.79
N ILE A 234 17.77 -2.68 12.95
CA ILE A 234 17.00 -1.46 12.68
C ILE A 234 17.29 -0.40 13.74
N VAL A 235 17.37 -0.76 15.02
CA VAL A 235 17.71 0.17 16.11
C VAL A 235 19.09 0.78 15.90
N GLU A 236 20.07 -0.03 15.49
CA GLU A 236 21.44 0.40 15.24
C GLU A 236 21.54 1.34 14.03
N THR A 237 20.83 1.03 12.94
CA THR A 237 20.97 1.76 11.66
C THR A 237 20.01 2.94 11.53
N ASN A 238 18.78 2.82 12.03
CA ASN A 238 17.76 3.87 11.96
C ASN A 238 16.62 3.60 12.98
N PRO A 239 16.76 4.05 14.24
CA PRO A 239 15.75 3.84 15.28
C PRO A 239 14.36 4.38 14.92
N ASN A 240 14.30 5.44 14.10
CA ASN A 240 13.05 6.05 13.65
C ASN A 240 12.27 5.17 12.65
N ALA A 241 12.90 4.15 12.06
CA ALA A 241 12.28 3.22 11.13
C ALA A 241 11.44 2.13 11.82
N LEU A 242 11.56 1.95 13.14
CA LEU A 242 10.84 0.93 13.90
C LEU A 242 9.32 1.12 13.85
N GLY A 243 8.85 2.37 13.89
CA GLY A 243 7.42 2.68 13.88
C GLY A 243 6.70 2.34 12.57
N GLY A 244 7.43 2.14 11.47
CA GLY A 244 6.86 1.77 10.19
C GLY A 244 6.59 0.26 10.04
N ARG A 245 7.41 -0.59 10.67
CA ARG A 245 7.33 -2.05 10.54
C ARG A 245 6.49 -2.70 11.65
N PHE A 246 6.51 -2.12 12.85
CA PHE A 246 5.89 -2.69 14.03
C PHE A 246 4.69 -1.86 14.50
N GLY A 247 3.89 -1.32 13.58
CA GLY A 247 2.93 -0.22 13.81
C GLY A 247 2.22 -0.18 15.17
N ALA A 248 1.60 -1.29 15.62
CA ALA A 248 0.88 -1.37 16.90
C ALA A 248 1.77 -1.37 18.16
N ILE A 249 3.07 -1.58 17.99
CA ILE A 249 4.11 -1.79 19.01
C ILE A 249 5.01 -0.55 19.13
N THR A 250 4.85 0.44 18.23
CA THR A 250 5.67 1.67 18.16
C THR A 250 5.79 2.41 19.50
N ILE A 251 4.72 2.42 20.31
CA ILE A 251 4.74 3.04 21.64
C ILE A 251 5.66 2.26 22.58
N GLU A 252 5.58 0.93 22.55
CA GLU A 252 6.39 0.09 23.42
C GLU A 252 7.86 0.12 22.99
N VAL A 253 8.15 0.03 21.68
CA VAL A 253 9.51 0.19 21.15
C VAL A 253 10.12 1.54 21.51
N LYS A 254 9.34 2.63 21.51
CA LYS A 254 9.83 3.95 21.97
C LYS A 254 10.18 3.95 23.46
N LYS A 255 9.41 3.27 24.31
CA LYS A 255 9.76 3.13 25.73
C LYS A 255 11.04 2.32 25.92
N ILE A 256 11.24 1.27 25.12
CA ILE A 256 12.47 0.47 25.13
C ILE A 256 13.69 1.34 24.78
N LEU A 257 13.57 2.16 23.73
CA LEU A 257 14.65 3.06 23.32
C LEU A 257 14.95 4.14 24.36
N GLU A 258 13.93 4.69 25.02
CA GLU A 258 14.13 5.65 26.13
C GLU A 258 14.77 4.97 27.36
N GLU A 259 14.39 3.74 27.67
CA GLU A 259 14.99 2.96 28.77
C GLU A 259 16.46 2.62 28.48
N ALA A 260 16.79 2.27 27.23
CA ALA A 260 18.15 1.97 26.78
C ALA A 260 19.05 3.22 26.58
N LYS A 261 18.47 4.42 26.65
CA LYS A 261 19.18 5.70 26.56
C LYS A 261 19.51 6.30 27.94
N ASN A 262 18.73 5.95 28.96
CA ASN A 262 18.83 6.51 30.32
C ASN A 262 19.56 5.59 31.31
N ARG A 263 20.18 4.51 30.84
CA ARG A 263 20.99 3.55 31.59
C ARG A 263 22.32 3.33 30.89
#